data_AF-A0A966PTC1-F1
#
_entry.id   AF-A0A966PTC1-F1
#
_cell.length_a   1.000
_cell.length_b   1.000
_cell.length_c   1.000
_cell.angle_alpha   90.00
_cell.angle_beta   90.00
_cell.angle_gamma   90.00
#
_symmetry.space_group_name_H-M   'P 1'
#
loop_
_entity.id
_entity.type
_entity.pdbx_description
1 polymer ?
#
loop_
_entity_poly.entity_id
_entity_poly.type
_entity_poly.pdbx_seq_one_letter_code
_entity_poly.pdbx_strand_id
1 'polypeptide(L)'
;MTEKSKNLLHGSGSMTTQEIVKQSVERMEPGADWEMVYGHVYAAIKSDKFRVMRCGNTLLFFKVTPPVASMCHIFTTDKQEDLMHALREFGRCLAASKYTKITGIVRNASLLRILRKANSIKFQVNDTPIRSHGDTGEIVGYKLEIGVNK
;
A
#
# COMPACT_ATOMS: atom_id res chain seq x y z
N MET A 1 18.76 30.75 9.94
CA MET A 1 17.82 29.83 9.24
C MET A 1 18.13 29.92 7.75
N THR A 2 18.96 29.02 7.23
CA THR A 2 19.47 29.08 5.86
C THR A 2 18.46 28.53 4.86
N GLU A 3 18.30 29.20 3.71
CA GLU A 3 17.41 28.88 2.59
C GLU A 3 17.44 27.43 2.08
N LYS A 4 18.44 26.63 2.45
CA LYS A 4 18.52 25.19 2.15
C LYS A 4 17.33 24.36 2.68
N SER A 5 16.60 24.83 3.69
CA SER A 5 15.47 24.09 4.26
C SER A 5 14.18 24.16 3.44
N LYS A 6 14.07 25.08 2.47
CA LYS A 6 12.86 25.23 1.63
C LYS A 6 12.89 24.42 0.32
N ASN A 7 14.09 24.03 -0.14
CA ASN A 7 14.26 23.30 -1.41
C ASN A 7 14.24 21.77 -1.28
N LEU A 8 13.97 21.21 -0.10
CA LEU A 8 13.79 19.76 0.09
C LEU A 8 12.35 19.28 -0.17
N LEU A 9 11.40 20.19 -0.43
CA LEU A 9 9.99 19.86 -0.63
C LEU A 9 9.54 19.75 -2.10
N HIS A 10 10.42 20.06 -3.05
CA HIS A 10 10.16 19.88 -4.49
C HIS A 10 11.40 19.34 -5.19
N GLY A 11 11.73 18.07 -4.91
CA GLY A 11 12.60 17.31 -5.80
C GLY A 11 11.85 17.04 -7.10
N SER A 12 12.46 17.40 -8.22
CA SER A 12 12.06 16.98 -9.57
C SER A 12 11.79 15.46 -9.59
N GLY A 13 10.53 15.01 -9.66
CA GLY A 13 10.18 13.57 -9.69
C GLY A 13 8.94 13.12 -8.88
N SER A 14 8.24 14.02 -8.19
CA SER A 14 6.98 13.68 -7.48
C SER A 14 5.79 13.67 -8.43
N MET A 15 5.18 12.50 -8.64
CA MET A 15 4.01 12.31 -9.48
C MET A 15 2.72 12.73 -8.77
N THR A 16 1.70 13.14 -9.50
CA THR A 16 0.35 13.31 -8.97
C THR A 16 -0.27 11.97 -8.55
N THR A 17 -1.29 12.00 -7.69
CA THR A 17 -2.04 10.78 -7.32
C THR A 17 -2.62 10.07 -8.55
N GLN A 18 -3.10 10.84 -9.52
CA GLN A 18 -3.62 10.32 -10.79
C GLN A 18 -2.53 9.61 -11.60
N GLU A 19 -1.36 10.23 -11.75
CA GLU A 19 -0.22 9.61 -12.47
C GLU A 19 0.27 8.33 -11.77
N ILE A 20 0.31 8.32 -10.44
CA ILE A 20 0.68 7.11 -9.68
C ILE A 20 -0.34 5.99 -9.93
N VAL A 21 -1.63 6.28 -9.83
CA VAL A 21 -2.69 5.28 -10.07
C VAL A 21 -2.63 4.79 -11.52
N LYS A 22 -2.57 5.70 -12.50
CA LYS A 22 -2.45 5.38 -13.93
C LYS A 22 -1.31 4.41 -14.19
N GLN A 23 -0.09 4.83 -13.86
CA GLN A 23 1.10 4.02 -14.16
C GLN A 23 1.13 2.71 -13.38
N SER A 24 0.64 2.69 -12.15
CA SER A 24 0.56 1.47 -11.35
C SER A 24 -0.45 0.47 -11.95
N VAL A 25 -1.62 0.94 -12.38
CA VAL A 25 -2.67 0.11 -13.01
C VAL A 25 -2.18 -0.40 -14.36
N GLU A 26 -1.71 0.47 -15.24
CA GLU A 26 -1.22 0.10 -16.58
C GLU A 26 -0.05 -0.90 -16.53
N ARG A 27 0.81 -0.80 -15.51
CA ARG A 27 1.91 -1.76 -15.29
C ARG A 27 1.42 -3.13 -14.80
N MET A 28 0.39 -3.14 -13.95
CA MET A 28 -0.15 -4.38 -13.39
C MET A 28 -1.05 -5.11 -14.39
N GLU A 29 -1.86 -4.37 -15.12
CA GLU A 29 -2.86 -4.89 -16.05
C GLU A 29 -2.91 -3.97 -17.27
N PRO A 30 -2.07 -4.23 -18.29
CA PRO A 30 -2.05 -3.44 -19.51
C PRO A 30 -3.44 -3.44 -20.18
N GLY A 31 -3.96 -2.24 -20.47
CA GLY A 31 -5.29 -2.07 -21.06
C GLY A 31 -6.44 -1.92 -20.05
N ALA A 32 -6.17 -2.00 -18.74
CA ALA A 32 -7.18 -1.71 -17.73
C ALA A 32 -7.58 -0.23 -17.72
N ASP A 33 -8.84 0.04 -17.38
CA ASP A 33 -9.39 1.39 -17.25
C ASP A 33 -8.95 2.02 -15.91
N TRP A 34 -7.79 2.68 -15.94
CA TRP A 34 -7.23 3.35 -14.77
C TRP A 34 -8.08 4.55 -14.32
N GLU A 35 -8.85 5.18 -15.21
CA GLU A 35 -9.72 6.31 -14.89
C GLU A 35 -10.87 5.85 -14.01
N MET A 36 -11.47 4.70 -14.35
CA MET A 36 -12.46 4.03 -13.51
C MET A 36 -11.86 3.69 -12.14
N VAL A 37 -10.67 3.07 -12.09
CA VAL A 37 -10.01 2.75 -10.81
C VAL A 37 -9.80 4.01 -9.96
N TYR A 38 -9.28 5.08 -10.56
CA TYR A 38 -9.09 6.36 -9.87
C TYR A 38 -10.42 6.95 -9.38
N GLY A 39 -11.46 6.92 -10.21
CA GLY A 39 -12.80 7.38 -9.86
C GLY A 39 -13.38 6.64 -8.65
N HIS A 40 -13.21 5.32 -8.59
CA HIS A 40 -13.64 4.50 -7.46
C HIS A 40 -12.87 4.84 -6.18
N VAL A 41 -11.54 5.01 -6.25
CA VAL A 41 -10.73 5.43 -5.11
C VAL A 41 -11.15 6.82 -4.64
N TYR A 42 -11.32 7.76 -5.56
CA TYR A 42 -11.75 9.13 -5.27
C TYR A 42 -13.14 9.18 -4.63
N ALA A 43 -14.09 8.37 -5.09
CA ALA A 43 -15.40 8.26 -4.47
C ALA A 43 -15.31 7.62 -3.07
N ALA A 44 -14.51 6.57 -2.90
CA ALA A 44 -14.38 5.86 -1.64
C ALA A 44 -13.83 6.75 -0.51
N ILE A 45 -12.81 7.58 -0.81
CA ILE A 45 -12.20 8.48 0.18
C ILE A 45 -13.10 9.64 0.61
N LYS A 46 -14.19 9.91 -0.11
CA LYS A 46 -15.23 10.85 0.35
C LYS A 46 -16.02 10.32 1.53
N SER A 47 -16.00 9.01 1.76
CA SER A 47 -16.54 8.42 2.99
C SER A 47 -15.52 8.48 4.14
N ASP A 48 -16.01 8.39 5.37
CA ASP A 48 -15.17 8.24 6.56
C ASP A 48 -14.55 6.83 6.70
N LYS A 49 -14.99 5.88 5.87
CA LYS A 49 -14.59 4.47 5.92
C LYS A 49 -13.28 4.16 5.21
N PHE A 50 -12.79 5.04 4.33
CA PHE A 50 -11.57 4.78 3.56
C PHE A 50 -10.59 5.95 3.62
N ARG A 51 -9.29 5.63 3.59
CA ARG A 51 -8.21 6.62 3.61
C ARG A 51 -7.11 6.20 2.63
N VAL A 52 -6.33 7.20 2.22
CA VAL A 52 -5.10 7.01 1.43
C VAL A 52 -3.95 7.63 2.20
N MET A 53 -2.86 6.88 2.36
CA MET A 53 -1.57 7.40 2.83
C MET A 53 -0.61 7.48 1.64
N ARG A 54 0.29 8.47 1.68
CA ARG A 54 1.27 8.71 0.61
C ARG A 54 2.68 8.85 1.18
N CYS A 55 3.64 8.21 0.53
CA CYS A 55 5.07 8.39 0.76
C CYS A 55 5.77 8.21 -0.61
N GLY A 56 6.52 9.21 -1.06
CA GLY A 56 7.10 9.20 -2.42
C GLY A 56 6.03 9.11 -3.52
N ASN A 57 6.24 8.19 -4.47
CA ASN A 57 5.29 7.84 -5.52
C ASN A 57 4.54 6.53 -5.21
N THR A 58 4.32 6.26 -3.91
CA THR A 58 3.54 5.14 -3.42
C THR A 58 2.33 5.62 -2.62
N LEU A 59 1.17 4.99 -2.88
CA LEU A 59 -0.10 5.22 -2.21
C LEU A 59 -0.58 3.92 -1.55
N LEU A 60 -0.90 3.98 -0.26
CA LEU A 60 -1.58 2.90 0.45
C LEU A 60 -3.06 3.28 0.59
N PHE A 61 -3.94 2.54 -0.07
CA PHE A 61 -5.40 2.66 0.05
C PHE A 61 -5.92 1.60 1.02
N PHE A 62 -6.66 2.04 2.05
CA PHE A 62 -7.15 1.14 3.10
C PHE A 62 -8.50 1.58 3.67
N LYS A 63 -9.24 0.59 4.17
CA LYS A 63 -10.45 0.77 4.95
C LYS A 63 -10.11 0.98 6.42
N VAL A 64 -10.72 2.00 7.01
CA VAL A 64 -10.64 2.38 8.41
C VAL A 64 -11.64 1.54 9.20
N THR A 65 -11.18 0.58 9.99
CA THR A 65 -12.05 -0.22 10.87
C THR A 65 -11.34 -0.52 12.19
N PRO A 66 -11.09 0.51 13.02
CA PRO A 66 -10.31 0.34 14.25
C PRO A 66 -10.82 -0.82 15.11
N PRO A 67 -9.94 -1.65 15.68
CA PRO A 67 -8.48 -1.48 15.73
C PRO A 67 -7.73 -2.03 14.49
N VAL A 68 -8.45 -2.38 13.41
CA VAL A 68 -7.88 -2.97 12.20
C VAL A 68 -7.87 -1.97 11.04
N ALA A 69 -6.75 -1.89 10.32
CA ALA A 69 -6.70 -1.25 9.01
C ALA A 69 -6.74 -2.34 7.93
N SER A 70 -7.75 -2.34 7.06
CA SER A 70 -7.80 -3.31 5.96
C SER A 70 -7.24 -2.69 4.70
N MET A 71 -6.01 -3.06 4.33
CA MET A 71 -5.36 -2.74 3.08
C MET A 71 -6.21 -3.22 1.91
N CYS A 72 -6.63 -2.27 1.09
CA CYS A 72 -7.37 -2.50 -0.13
C CYS A 72 -6.40 -2.61 -1.31
N HIS A 73 -5.45 -1.69 -1.43
CA HIS A 73 -4.47 -1.68 -2.53
C HIS A 73 -3.21 -0.86 -2.21
N ILE A 74 -2.11 -1.16 -2.92
CA ILE A 74 -0.91 -0.33 -2.96
C ILE A 74 -0.66 0.07 -4.42
N PHE A 75 -0.79 1.36 -4.71
CA PHE A 75 -0.41 1.92 -6.00
C PHE A 75 1.02 2.43 -5.90
N THR A 76 1.90 2.04 -6.82
CA THR A 76 3.31 2.46 -6.74
C THR A 76 3.96 2.53 -8.10
N THR A 77 4.74 3.59 -8.32
CA THR A 77 5.69 3.68 -9.44
C THR A 77 7.14 3.65 -8.96
N ASP A 78 7.34 3.61 -7.64
CA ASP A 78 8.64 3.59 -6.99
C ASP A 78 9.43 2.31 -7.31
N LYS A 79 10.75 2.42 -7.24
CA LYS A 79 11.64 1.26 -7.29
C LYS A 79 11.58 0.50 -5.96
N GLN A 80 12.11 -0.72 -5.94
CA GLN A 80 12.00 -1.60 -4.76
C GLN A 80 12.51 -0.96 -3.46
N GLU A 81 13.62 -0.22 -3.49
CA GLU A 81 14.20 0.44 -2.32
C GLU A 81 13.29 1.54 -1.76
N ASP A 82 12.76 2.40 -2.63
CA ASP A 82 11.83 3.47 -2.29
C ASP A 82 10.48 2.91 -1.81
N LEU A 83 9.99 1.83 -2.43
CA LEU A 83 8.80 1.11 -1.97
C LEU A 83 9.01 0.52 -0.57
N MET A 84 10.17 -0.09 -0.30
CA MET A 84 10.49 -0.58 1.05
C MET A 84 10.52 0.55 2.07
N HIS A 85 11.04 1.72 1.70
CA HIS A 85 11.00 2.91 2.56
C HIS A 85 9.55 3.37 2.82
N ALA A 86 8.73 3.51 1.77
CA ALA A 86 7.33 3.91 1.90
C ALA A 86 6.53 2.96 2.80
N LEU A 87 6.72 1.65 2.65
CA LEU A 87 6.07 0.63 3.49
C LEU A 87 6.43 0.76 4.97
N ARG A 88 7.71 1.08 5.28
CA ARG A 88 8.15 1.32 6.67
C ARG A 88 7.51 2.57 7.25
N GLU A 89 7.44 3.65 6.48
CA GLU A 89 6.78 4.89 6.90
C GLU A 89 5.29 4.68 7.14
N PHE A 90 4.60 3.96 6.26
CA PHE A 90 3.19 3.61 6.47
C PHE A 90 3.00 2.80 7.74
N GLY A 91 3.87 1.80 7.96
CA GLY A 91 3.89 1.04 9.19
C GLY A 91 4.01 1.94 10.42
N ARG A 92 5.02 2.83 10.46
CA ARG A 92 5.23 3.76 11.58
C ARG A 92 4.01 4.64 11.85
N CYS A 93 3.41 5.20 10.80
CA CYS A 93 2.20 6.02 10.93
C CYS A 93 1.01 5.22 11.47
N LEU A 94 0.83 3.97 11.04
CA LEU A 94 -0.23 3.10 11.56
C LEU A 94 0.03 2.70 13.01
N ALA A 95 1.28 2.42 13.39
CA ALA A 95 1.69 2.13 14.78
C ALA A 95 1.51 3.32 15.73
N ALA A 96 1.77 4.54 15.25
CA ALA A 96 1.52 5.76 16.00
C ALA A 96 0.02 6.09 16.15
N SER A 97 -0.84 5.35 15.45
CA SER A 97 -2.29 5.55 15.48
C SER A 97 -2.99 4.49 16.36
N LYS A 98 -4.31 4.42 16.28
CA LYS A 98 -5.13 3.47 17.05
C LYS A 98 -5.18 2.04 16.47
N TYR A 99 -4.47 1.76 15.38
CA TYR A 99 -4.50 0.43 14.76
C TYR A 99 -3.49 -0.52 15.40
N THR A 100 -3.92 -1.75 15.66
CA THR A 100 -3.07 -2.82 16.19
C THR A 100 -2.83 -3.94 15.16
N LYS A 101 -3.57 -3.93 14.05
CA LYS A 101 -3.48 -4.93 12.99
C LYS A 101 -3.73 -4.32 11.62
N ILE A 102 -2.98 -4.75 10.62
CA ILE A 102 -3.26 -4.49 9.20
C ILE A 102 -3.62 -5.81 8.54
N THR A 103 -4.68 -5.82 7.73
CA THR A 103 -5.11 -7.02 6.98
C THR A 103 -5.23 -6.69 5.51
N GLY A 104 -5.09 -7.66 4.61
CA GLY A 104 -5.32 -7.41 3.19
C GLY A 104 -5.23 -8.67 2.35
N ILE A 105 -5.48 -8.52 1.05
CA ILE A 105 -5.22 -9.57 0.06
C ILE A 105 -4.15 -9.06 -0.89
N VAL A 106 -3.08 -9.83 -1.04
CA VAL A 106 -1.99 -9.55 -1.97
C VAL A 106 -2.00 -10.63 -3.04
N ARG A 107 -2.31 -10.26 -4.29
CA ARG A 107 -2.29 -11.20 -5.42
C ARG A 107 -0.93 -11.30 -6.11
N ASN A 108 -0.03 -10.36 -5.83
CA ASN A 108 1.32 -10.33 -6.39
C ASN A 108 2.36 -10.88 -5.40
N ALA A 109 2.93 -12.05 -5.70
CA ALA A 109 3.92 -12.71 -4.84
C ALA A 109 5.20 -11.87 -4.60
N SER A 110 5.59 -11.03 -5.57
CA SER A 110 6.73 -10.11 -5.43
C SER A 110 6.43 -9.04 -4.39
N LEU A 111 5.21 -8.50 -4.36
CA LEU A 111 4.80 -7.53 -3.34
C LEU A 111 4.79 -8.16 -1.95
N LEU A 112 4.34 -9.42 -1.82
CA LEU A 112 4.42 -10.15 -0.55
C LEU A 112 5.86 -10.30 -0.06
N ARG A 113 6.80 -10.66 -0.96
CA ARG A 113 8.22 -10.76 -0.62
C ARG A 113 8.80 -9.41 -0.17
N ILE A 114 8.39 -8.31 -0.81
CA ILE A 114 8.81 -6.96 -0.43
C ILE A 114 8.23 -6.59 0.95
N LEU A 115 6.95 -6.87 1.20
CA LEU A 115 6.32 -6.65 2.52
C LEU A 115 7.03 -7.43 3.62
N ARG A 116 7.36 -8.70 3.40
CA ARG A 116 8.14 -9.52 4.34
C ARG A 116 9.54 -8.94 4.59
N LYS A 117 10.21 -8.40 3.56
CA LYS A 117 11.54 -7.77 3.70
C LYS A 117 11.52 -6.38 4.33
N ALA A 118 10.49 -5.59 4.05
CA ALA A 118 10.30 -4.27 4.65
C ALA A 118 10.05 -4.36 6.16
N ASN A 119 9.47 -5.49 6.62
CA ASN A 119 9.01 -5.74 7.97
C ASN A 119 10.06 -6.17 9.01
N SER A 120 11.34 -5.90 8.78
CA SER A 120 12.37 -6.02 9.81
C SER A 120 12.29 -4.96 10.94
N ILE A 121 11.24 -4.12 10.96
CA ILE A 121 11.03 -3.11 11.99
C ILE A 121 9.55 -3.15 12.43
N LYS A 122 9.23 -3.90 13.50
CA LYS A 122 7.94 -3.90 14.25
C LYS A 122 6.69 -4.61 13.67
N PHE A 123 6.78 -5.34 12.57
CA PHE A 123 5.61 -5.97 11.95
C PHE A 123 5.79 -7.48 11.75
N GLN A 124 4.93 -8.30 12.36
CA GLN A 124 4.88 -9.74 12.06
C GLN A 124 3.97 -9.97 10.87
N VAL A 125 4.52 -10.40 9.73
CA VAL A 125 3.72 -10.83 8.57
C VAL A 125 3.30 -12.27 8.77
N ASN A 126 2.01 -12.49 8.95
CA ASN A 126 1.40 -13.80 8.74
C ASN A 126 0.70 -13.75 7.39
N ASP A 127 0.92 -14.74 6.55
CA ASP A 127 0.19 -14.87 5.31
C ASP A 127 -0.33 -16.28 5.09
N THR A 128 -1.52 -16.36 4.51
CA THR A 128 -2.18 -17.62 4.18
C THR A 128 -2.48 -17.62 2.69
N PRO A 129 -2.02 -18.63 1.93
CA PRO A 129 -2.32 -18.72 0.52
C PRO A 129 -3.83 -18.86 0.31
N ILE A 130 -4.35 -18.12 -0.66
CA ILE A 130 -5.72 -18.23 -1.16
C ILE A 130 -5.65 -19.06 -2.43
N ARG A 131 -6.43 -20.14 -2.50
CA ARG A 131 -6.43 -21.06 -3.63
C ARG A 131 -7.75 -21.01 -4.40
N SER A 132 -7.69 -21.24 -5.71
CA SER A 132 -8.88 -21.19 -6.59
C SER A 132 -9.92 -22.26 -6.24
N HIS A 133 -9.48 -23.47 -5.86
CA HIS A 133 -10.33 -24.64 -5.62
C HIS A 133 -9.85 -25.41 -4.38
N GLY A 134 -10.28 -25.00 -3.18
CA GLY A 134 -9.90 -25.67 -1.92
C GLY A 134 -8.38 -25.78 -1.72
N ASP A 135 -7.92 -26.74 -0.92
CA ASP A 135 -6.50 -26.86 -0.56
C ASP A 135 -5.59 -27.33 -1.72
N THR A 136 -6.16 -27.80 -2.83
CA THR A 136 -5.42 -28.34 -3.99
C THR A 136 -5.34 -27.39 -5.17
N GLY A 137 -6.14 -26.32 -5.21
CA GLY A 137 -6.16 -25.35 -6.31
C GLY A 137 -4.90 -24.47 -6.39
N GLU A 138 -4.73 -23.81 -7.52
CA GLU A 138 -3.64 -22.85 -7.72
C GLU A 138 -3.72 -21.67 -6.75
N ILE A 139 -2.56 -21.16 -6.32
CA ILE A 139 -2.50 -19.99 -5.44
C ILE A 139 -2.87 -18.75 -6.26
N VAL A 140 -4.01 -18.15 -5.96
CA VAL A 140 -4.53 -16.93 -6.59
C VAL A 140 -4.25 -15.66 -5.78
N GLY A 141 -3.65 -15.81 -4.60
CA GLY A 141 -3.18 -14.69 -3.78
C GLY A 141 -2.84 -15.13 -2.37
N TYR A 142 -2.62 -14.15 -1.51
CA TYR A 142 -2.27 -14.35 -0.10
C TYR A 142 -3.09 -13.42 0.76
N LYS A 143 -3.78 -13.97 1.76
CA LYS A 143 -4.35 -13.18 2.84
C LYS A 143 -3.21 -12.76 3.75
N LEU A 144 -3.03 -11.46 3.92
CA LEU A 144 -2.00 -10.85 4.74
C LEU A 144 -2.61 -10.43 6.07
N GLU A 145 -1.90 -10.72 7.15
CA GLU A 145 -2.12 -10.15 8.46
C GLU A 145 -0.79 -9.63 9.00
N ILE A 146 -0.76 -8.36 9.39
CA ILE A 146 0.39 -7.71 9.97
C ILE A 146 0.01 -7.25 11.37
N GLY A 147 0.65 -7.83 12.39
CA GLY A 147 0.59 -7.33 13.76
C GLY A 147 1.39 -6.04 13.89
N VAL A 148 0.80 -5.00 14.47
CA VAL A 148 1.45 -3.70 14.69
C VAL A 148 1.95 -3.65 16.13
N ASN A 149 3.24 -3.93 16.33
CA ASN A 149 3.83 -3.87 17.67
C ASN A 149 4.02 -2.40 18.08
N LYS A 150 3.43 -2.01 19.22
CA LYS A 150 3.61 -0.68 19.80
C LYS A 150 5.04 -0.54 20.34
#